data_AF-W7WXH5-F1
#
_entry.id   AF-W7WXH5-F1
#
_cell.length_a   1.000
_cell.length_b   1.000
_cell.length_c   1.000
_cell.angle_alpha   90.00
_cell.angle_beta   90.00
_cell.angle_gamma   90.00
#
_symmetry.space_group_name_H-M   'P 1'
#
loop_
_entity.id
_entity.type
_entity.pdbx_description
1 polymer ?
#
loop_
_entity_poly.entity_id
_entity_poly.type
_entity_poly.pdbx_seq_one_letter_code
_entity_poly.pdbx_strand_id
1 'polypeptide(L)'
;MIKQIKQYDELEEFSNSSSLQSLQILKVTLNGKDIGDEGASILGSALANCTNLSNLTIWLTDNEIGDEGASALSSGLANCTNLTNLILILNKNEIGSVGVSGLSSALSTCIHLTYLTLNLGGNQIGDEDISGLCQALANCTNLTNLTMHLHQIQIGAIGLSGLDYAFKNCTKITNLRLNLSNNYIDAIGVSGLGSALANCTNLINLILELSGNKIGNECGSELCSALANCTNLKNLTLLLSYNQIYKIGSLHLGLASENYTNLTNLTLELNGNEIGDEGVSDLCLFLQNFTNLSNLTLQLHNLISDKGASVLGSALTSCTNLITLTLNLSWNSICDQGVLDLGFALTNCTNLSNLEIQIYFNQINEPLKVKSKYLRLKRLVVFQICIQYRKK
;
A
#
# COMPACT_ATOMS: atom_id res chain seq x y z
N MET A 1 17.05 -8.73 -30.46
CA MET A 1 16.02 -9.77 -30.58
C MET A 1 14.89 -9.37 -29.65
N ILE A 2 13.70 -9.03 -30.16
CA ILE A 2 12.55 -8.67 -29.31
C ILE A 2 12.11 -9.96 -28.62
N LYS A 3 12.22 -10.04 -27.28
CA LYS A 3 11.74 -11.19 -26.53
C LYS A 3 10.20 -11.18 -26.61
N GLN A 4 9.62 -12.13 -27.35
CA GLN A 4 8.18 -12.27 -27.47
C GLN A 4 7.61 -12.81 -26.15
N ILE A 5 6.54 -12.21 -25.66
CA ILE A 5 5.79 -12.71 -24.50
C ILE A 5 4.94 -13.88 -24.99
N LYS A 6 5.09 -15.07 -24.41
CA LYS A 6 4.16 -16.17 -24.63
C LYS A 6 3.14 -16.17 -23.49
N GLN A 7 1.87 -16.01 -23.84
CA GLN A 7 0.74 -16.01 -22.91
C GLN A 7 -0.08 -17.29 -23.10
N TYR A 8 -0.56 -17.85 -21.98
CA TYR A 8 -1.49 -18.97 -21.94
C TYR A 8 -2.66 -18.61 -21.02
N ASP A 9 -3.87 -18.79 -21.53
CA ASP A 9 -5.13 -18.57 -20.79
C ASP A 9 -5.89 -19.89 -20.56
N GLU A 10 -5.33 -21.00 -21.04
CA GLU A 10 -5.82 -22.37 -20.86
C GLU A 10 -4.66 -23.27 -20.41
N LEU A 11 -4.89 -24.08 -19.38
CA LEU A 11 -3.87 -24.94 -18.78
C LEU A 11 -3.35 -26.00 -19.76
N GLU A 12 -4.24 -26.55 -20.60
CA GLU A 12 -3.91 -27.57 -21.60
C GLU A 12 -2.98 -27.04 -22.70
N GLU A 13 -3.12 -25.78 -23.12
CA GLU A 13 -2.22 -25.19 -24.11
C GLU A 13 -0.81 -25.02 -23.52
N PHE A 14 -0.73 -24.64 -22.24
CA PHE A 14 0.56 -24.50 -21.56
C PHE A 14 1.26 -25.84 -21.37
N SER A 15 0.55 -26.83 -20.83
CA SER A 15 1.14 -28.13 -20.49
C SER A 15 1.59 -28.93 -21.71
N ASN A 16 0.93 -28.75 -22.86
CA ASN A 16 1.27 -29.43 -24.11
C ASN A 16 2.27 -28.67 -24.99
N SER A 17 2.79 -27.53 -24.52
CA SER A 17 3.72 -26.71 -25.31
C SER A 17 5.07 -27.39 -25.50
N SER A 18 5.50 -27.56 -26.76
CA SER A 18 6.81 -28.13 -27.09
C SER A 18 7.97 -27.14 -26.93
N SER A 19 7.70 -25.86 -26.67
CA SER A 19 8.71 -24.80 -26.66
C SER A 19 9.08 -24.30 -25.26
N LEU A 20 8.63 -24.96 -24.18
CA LEU A 20 8.78 -24.49 -22.79
C LEU A 20 10.22 -24.15 -22.41
N GLN A 21 11.19 -24.97 -22.80
CA GLN A 21 12.62 -24.76 -22.51
C GLN A 21 13.20 -23.52 -23.20
N SER A 22 12.60 -23.04 -24.28
CA SER A 22 13.07 -21.85 -25.01
C SER A 22 12.47 -20.54 -24.49
N LEU A 23 11.45 -20.62 -23.61
CA LEU A 23 10.74 -19.46 -23.12
C LEU A 23 11.63 -18.60 -22.23
N GLN A 24 11.63 -17.30 -22.51
CA GLN A 24 12.31 -16.30 -21.68
C GLN A 24 11.32 -15.39 -20.92
N ILE A 25 10.10 -15.27 -21.44
CA ILE A 25 9.01 -14.49 -20.87
C ILE A 25 7.73 -15.30 -20.98
N LEU A 26 7.12 -15.61 -19.83
CA LEU A 26 5.89 -16.39 -19.73
C LEU A 26 4.85 -15.65 -18.91
N LYS A 27 3.61 -15.65 -19.43
CA LYS A 27 2.42 -15.21 -18.69
C LYS A 27 1.36 -16.31 -18.70
N VAL A 28 0.84 -16.65 -17.53
CA VAL A 28 -0.29 -17.58 -17.36
C VAL A 28 -1.41 -16.84 -16.64
N THR A 29 -2.64 -16.91 -17.15
CA THR A 29 -3.81 -16.26 -16.55
C THR A 29 -4.99 -17.21 -16.46
N LEU A 30 -5.27 -17.70 -15.25
CA LEU A 30 -6.31 -18.69 -14.98
C LEU A 30 -7.18 -18.28 -13.77
N ASN A 31 -7.45 -16.99 -13.57
CA ASN A 31 -8.30 -16.54 -12.44
C ASN A 31 -9.73 -17.09 -12.54
N GLY A 32 -10.30 -17.59 -11.44
CA GLY A 32 -11.70 -18.04 -11.40
C GLY A 32 -11.97 -19.22 -12.34
N LYS A 33 -11.05 -20.18 -12.40
CA LYS A 33 -11.12 -21.34 -13.32
C LYS A 33 -11.28 -22.67 -12.60
N ASP A 34 -11.43 -22.65 -11.27
CA ASP A 34 -11.65 -23.82 -10.41
C ASP A 34 -10.63 -24.93 -10.69
N ILE A 35 -9.36 -24.56 -10.94
CA ILE A 35 -8.33 -25.52 -11.34
C ILE A 35 -7.92 -26.46 -10.20
N GLY A 36 -8.14 -26.05 -8.96
CA GLY A 36 -7.77 -26.77 -7.75
C GLY A 36 -6.29 -27.16 -7.70
N ASP A 37 -5.98 -28.10 -6.79
CA ASP A 37 -4.63 -28.62 -6.61
C ASP A 37 -4.12 -29.39 -7.83
N GLU A 38 -4.99 -30.13 -8.52
CA GLU A 38 -4.61 -30.90 -9.71
C GLU A 38 -4.13 -29.97 -10.84
N GLY A 39 -4.87 -28.90 -11.14
CA GLY A 39 -4.48 -27.96 -12.17
C GLY A 39 -3.23 -27.16 -11.79
N ALA A 40 -3.09 -26.78 -10.51
CA ALA A 40 -1.86 -26.16 -10.01
C ALA A 40 -0.64 -27.11 -10.12
N SER A 41 -0.85 -28.42 -9.93
CA SER A 41 0.19 -29.45 -10.09
C SER A 41 0.63 -29.64 -11.55
N ILE A 42 -0.33 -29.65 -12.48
CA ILE A 42 -0.05 -29.65 -13.93
C ILE A 42 0.75 -28.39 -14.31
N LEU A 43 0.34 -27.22 -13.80
CA LEU A 43 1.05 -25.96 -14.01
C LEU A 43 2.48 -26.02 -13.47
N GLY A 44 2.67 -26.50 -12.24
CA GLY A 44 3.98 -26.69 -11.62
C GLY A 44 4.88 -27.62 -12.42
N SER A 45 4.32 -28.75 -12.88
CA SER A 45 5.05 -29.72 -13.71
C SER A 45 5.50 -29.13 -15.05
N ALA A 46 4.64 -28.36 -15.72
CA ALA A 46 5.00 -27.66 -16.94
C ALA A 46 6.03 -26.54 -16.68
N LEU A 47 5.88 -25.79 -15.59
CA LEU A 47 6.80 -24.72 -15.19
C LEU A 47 8.22 -25.25 -14.89
N ALA A 48 8.35 -26.48 -14.37
CA ALA A 48 9.64 -27.11 -14.13
C ALA A 48 10.51 -27.22 -15.40
N ASN A 49 9.89 -27.25 -16.59
CA ASN A 49 10.57 -27.29 -17.88
C ASN A 49 10.98 -25.90 -18.41
N CYS A 50 10.61 -24.81 -17.73
CA CYS A 50 10.82 -23.43 -18.18
C CYS A 50 12.10 -22.81 -17.57
N THR A 51 13.23 -23.51 -17.64
CA THR A 51 14.48 -23.16 -16.92
C THR A 51 15.18 -21.88 -17.42
N ASN A 52 14.82 -21.38 -18.60
CA ASN A 52 15.41 -20.18 -19.21
C ASN A 52 14.58 -18.89 -18.97
N LEU A 53 13.56 -18.96 -18.11
CA LEU A 53 12.72 -17.81 -17.81
C LEU A 53 13.50 -16.70 -17.11
N SER A 54 13.40 -15.51 -17.67
CA SER A 54 13.85 -14.25 -17.05
C SER A 54 12.69 -13.45 -16.44
N ASN A 55 11.47 -13.66 -16.98
CA ASN A 55 10.24 -12.99 -16.56
C ASN A 55 9.11 -14.00 -16.48
N LEU A 56 8.44 -14.06 -15.33
CA LEU A 56 7.29 -14.92 -15.11
C LEU A 56 6.15 -14.13 -14.49
N THR A 57 4.95 -14.29 -15.06
CA THR A 57 3.70 -13.78 -14.51
C THR A 57 2.68 -14.90 -14.43
N ILE A 58 2.15 -15.17 -13.25
CA ILE A 58 1.13 -16.19 -13.00
C ILE A 58 -0.01 -15.55 -12.20
N TRP A 59 -1.22 -15.60 -12.77
CA TRP A 59 -2.45 -15.13 -12.14
C TRP A 59 -3.40 -16.30 -11.89
N LEU A 60 -3.60 -16.64 -10.62
CA LEU A 60 -4.39 -17.78 -10.12
C LEU A 60 -5.33 -17.35 -8.99
N THR A 61 -5.84 -16.13 -9.02
CA THR A 61 -6.84 -15.66 -8.05
C THR A 61 -8.08 -16.54 -8.08
N ASP A 62 -8.60 -16.94 -6.91
CA ASP A 62 -9.90 -17.62 -6.78
C ASP A 62 -9.95 -18.93 -7.58
N ASN A 63 -9.18 -19.94 -7.15
CA ASN A 63 -9.04 -21.23 -7.87
C ASN A 63 -9.08 -22.46 -6.96
N GLU A 64 -9.44 -22.31 -5.69
CA GLU A 64 -9.50 -23.40 -4.71
C GLU A 64 -8.16 -24.16 -4.59
N ILE A 65 -7.03 -23.47 -4.74
CA ILE A 65 -5.69 -24.07 -4.61
C ILE A 65 -5.35 -24.20 -3.12
N GLY A 66 -5.13 -25.42 -2.65
CA GLY A 66 -4.66 -25.74 -1.33
C GLY A 66 -3.13 -25.86 -1.24
N ASP A 67 -2.68 -26.45 -0.14
CA ASP A 67 -1.26 -26.66 0.15
C ASP A 67 -0.56 -27.58 -0.86
N GLU A 68 -1.26 -28.61 -1.36
CA GLU A 68 -0.69 -29.58 -2.30
C GLU A 68 -0.40 -28.92 -3.65
N GLY A 69 -1.38 -28.19 -4.20
CA GLY A 69 -1.24 -27.46 -5.45
C GLY A 69 -0.20 -26.35 -5.36
N ALA A 70 -0.19 -25.59 -4.25
CA ALA A 70 0.82 -24.56 -4.01
C ALA A 70 2.23 -25.15 -3.91
N SER A 71 2.39 -26.30 -3.26
CA SER A 71 3.68 -27.00 -3.15
C SER A 71 4.17 -27.54 -4.49
N ALA A 72 3.27 -28.08 -5.30
CA ALA A 72 3.59 -28.56 -6.65
C ALA A 72 3.99 -27.39 -7.57
N LEU A 73 3.24 -26.29 -7.53
CA LEU A 73 3.58 -25.05 -8.24
C LEU A 73 4.96 -24.52 -7.82
N SER A 74 5.23 -24.53 -6.52
CA SER A 74 6.51 -24.08 -5.94
C SER A 74 7.68 -24.96 -6.39
N SER A 75 7.48 -26.27 -6.46
CA SER A 75 8.49 -27.21 -6.96
C SER A 75 8.85 -26.92 -8.42
N GLY A 76 7.87 -26.57 -9.25
CA GLY A 76 8.09 -26.07 -10.60
C GLY A 76 8.86 -24.74 -10.63
N LEU A 77 8.42 -23.77 -9.83
CA LEU A 77 9.01 -22.44 -9.74
C LEU A 77 10.49 -22.48 -9.30
N ALA A 78 10.86 -23.41 -8.42
CA ALA A 78 12.25 -23.60 -7.97
C ALA A 78 13.24 -23.93 -9.09
N ASN A 79 12.77 -24.40 -10.26
CA ASN A 79 13.61 -24.63 -11.44
C ASN A 79 13.82 -23.36 -12.29
N CYS A 80 13.08 -22.28 -12.02
CA CYS A 80 13.16 -21.01 -12.74
C CYS A 80 14.18 -20.07 -12.07
N THR A 81 15.42 -20.51 -11.87
CA THR A 81 16.42 -19.79 -11.06
C THR A 81 16.97 -18.52 -11.73
N ASN A 82 16.77 -18.36 -13.04
CA ASN A 82 17.21 -17.20 -13.82
C ASN A 82 16.24 -16.00 -13.77
N LEU A 83 15.19 -16.08 -12.93
CA LEU A 83 14.17 -15.04 -12.85
C LEU A 83 14.75 -13.71 -12.35
N THR A 84 14.45 -12.67 -13.11
CA THR A 84 14.73 -11.27 -12.75
C THR A 84 13.47 -10.50 -12.40
N ASN A 85 12.32 -10.93 -12.94
CA ASN A 85 10.99 -10.42 -12.61
C ASN A 85 10.03 -11.60 -12.35
N LEU A 86 9.36 -11.56 -11.20
CA LEU A 86 8.32 -12.50 -10.83
C LEU A 86 7.06 -11.77 -10.37
N ILE A 87 5.92 -12.09 -10.98
CA ILE A 87 4.59 -11.71 -10.52
C ILE A 87 3.82 -13.00 -10.27
N LEU A 88 3.52 -13.27 -9.00
CA LEU A 88 2.78 -14.45 -8.56
C LEU A 88 1.55 -14.03 -7.76
N ILE A 89 0.38 -14.21 -8.34
CA ILE A 89 -0.90 -13.80 -7.77
C ILE A 89 -1.70 -15.06 -7.43
N LEU A 90 -1.84 -15.33 -6.13
CA LEU A 90 -2.44 -16.52 -5.54
C LEU A 90 -3.52 -16.17 -4.50
N ASN A 91 -4.04 -14.94 -4.51
CA ASN A 91 -5.00 -14.49 -3.51
C ASN A 91 -6.36 -15.19 -3.64
N LYS A 92 -7.10 -15.29 -2.53
CA LYS A 92 -8.38 -16.01 -2.44
C LYS A 92 -8.23 -17.47 -2.86
N ASN A 93 -7.35 -18.20 -2.21
CA ASN A 93 -7.22 -19.64 -2.35
C ASN A 93 -7.21 -20.25 -0.93
N GLU A 94 -6.90 -21.54 -0.82
CA GLU A 94 -6.89 -22.28 0.43
C GLU A 94 -5.45 -22.62 0.88
N ILE A 95 -4.48 -21.80 0.48
CA ILE A 95 -3.06 -22.02 0.77
C ILE A 95 -2.82 -21.79 2.27
N GLY A 96 -2.26 -22.80 2.93
CA GLY A 96 -1.83 -22.76 4.32
C GLY A 96 -0.31 -22.80 4.47
N SER A 97 0.14 -23.23 5.64
CA SER A 97 1.55 -23.22 6.02
C SER A 97 2.45 -24.07 5.13
N VAL A 98 1.98 -25.24 4.67
CA VAL A 98 2.79 -26.14 3.84
C VAL A 98 3.01 -25.52 2.45
N GLY A 99 1.97 -24.95 1.86
CA GLY A 99 2.05 -24.26 0.58
C GLY A 99 2.96 -23.02 0.66
N VAL A 100 2.86 -22.22 1.73
CA VAL A 100 3.77 -21.07 1.94
C VAL A 100 5.22 -21.52 2.16
N SER A 101 5.45 -22.62 2.86
CA SER A 101 6.79 -23.20 3.02
C SER A 101 7.39 -23.64 1.66
N GLY A 102 6.57 -24.26 0.81
CA GLY A 102 6.93 -24.55 -0.58
C GLY A 102 7.32 -23.30 -1.35
N LEU A 103 6.47 -22.25 -1.30
CA LEU A 103 6.71 -20.98 -1.98
C LEU A 103 7.99 -20.30 -1.48
N SER A 104 8.21 -20.32 -0.16
CA SER A 104 9.42 -19.79 0.47
C SER A 104 10.67 -20.52 -0.04
N SER A 105 10.62 -21.85 -0.09
CA SER A 105 11.70 -22.67 -0.63
C SER A 105 11.99 -22.32 -2.09
N ALA A 106 10.97 -22.16 -2.93
CA ALA A 106 11.14 -21.77 -4.32
C ALA A 106 11.74 -20.36 -4.47
N LEU A 107 11.22 -19.37 -3.74
CA LEU A 107 11.71 -17.99 -3.77
C LEU A 107 13.17 -17.89 -3.31
N SER A 108 13.60 -18.73 -2.37
CA SER A 108 14.98 -18.76 -1.90
C SER A 108 16.01 -19.10 -3.00
N THR A 109 15.56 -19.76 -4.08
CA THR A 109 16.38 -20.08 -5.26
C THR A 109 16.43 -18.96 -6.29
N CYS A 110 15.50 -18.01 -6.23
CA CYS A 110 15.34 -16.91 -7.20
C CYS A 110 16.24 -15.71 -6.88
N ILE A 111 17.54 -15.95 -6.68
CA ILE A 111 18.52 -14.97 -6.15
C ILE A 111 18.81 -13.79 -7.09
N HIS A 112 18.39 -13.87 -8.35
CA HIS A 112 18.55 -12.83 -9.37
C HIS A 112 17.36 -11.88 -9.46
N LEU A 113 16.33 -12.06 -8.61
CA LEU A 113 15.16 -11.19 -8.63
C LEU A 113 15.52 -9.73 -8.35
N THR A 114 15.04 -8.87 -9.24
CA THR A 114 15.09 -7.41 -9.11
C THR A 114 13.70 -6.83 -8.89
N TYR A 115 12.67 -7.56 -9.29
CA TYR A 115 11.26 -7.21 -9.17
C TYR A 115 10.46 -8.42 -8.69
N LEU A 116 9.72 -8.24 -7.61
CA LEU A 116 8.80 -9.24 -7.09
C LEU A 116 7.44 -8.61 -6.77
N THR A 117 6.37 -9.20 -7.29
CA THR A 117 5.01 -9.01 -6.79
C THR A 117 4.47 -10.36 -6.35
N LEU A 118 4.15 -10.46 -5.06
CA LEU A 118 3.56 -11.66 -4.47
C LEU A 118 2.22 -11.29 -3.82
N ASN A 119 1.14 -11.94 -4.22
CA ASN A 119 -0.17 -11.74 -3.61
C ASN A 119 -0.70 -13.04 -3.03
N LEU A 120 -0.76 -13.10 -1.71
CA LEU A 120 -1.25 -14.22 -0.93
C LEU A 120 -2.46 -13.84 -0.08
N GLY A 121 -3.08 -12.67 -0.31
CA GLY A 121 -4.19 -12.21 0.50
C GLY A 121 -5.41 -13.15 0.46
N GLY A 122 -6.15 -13.26 1.57
CA GLY A 122 -7.31 -14.14 1.66
C GLY A 122 -6.98 -15.63 1.54
N ASN A 123 -5.81 -16.05 2.02
CA ASN A 123 -5.42 -17.46 2.21
C ASN A 123 -5.35 -17.80 3.72
N GLN A 124 -5.07 -19.05 4.07
CA GLN A 124 -5.05 -19.57 5.44
C GLN A 124 -3.63 -19.50 6.05
N ILE A 125 -3.02 -18.32 6.01
CA ILE A 125 -1.62 -18.09 6.40
C ILE A 125 -1.57 -17.50 7.82
N GLY A 126 -0.50 -17.75 8.57
CA GLY A 126 -0.25 -17.18 9.89
C GLY A 126 1.14 -16.54 10.08
N ASP A 127 1.46 -16.16 11.31
CA ASP A 127 2.69 -15.43 11.65
C ASP A 127 3.99 -16.21 11.33
N GLU A 128 4.02 -17.51 11.61
CA GLU A 128 5.19 -18.36 11.37
C GLU A 128 5.50 -18.49 9.87
N ASP A 129 4.47 -18.52 9.05
CA ASP A 129 4.56 -18.68 7.59
C ASP A 129 5.20 -17.44 6.95
N ILE A 130 4.81 -16.24 7.40
CA ILE A 130 5.42 -14.99 6.93
C ILE A 130 6.89 -14.90 7.34
N SER A 131 7.25 -15.44 8.49
CA SER A 131 8.65 -15.50 8.92
C SER A 131 9.50 -16.36 7.97
N GLY A 132 8.97 -17.51 7.55
CA GLY A 132 9.62 -18.37 6.53
C GLY A 132 9.76 -17.66 5.17
N LEU A 133 8.71 -16.96 4.74
CA LEU A 133 8.73 -16.17 3.51
C LEU A 133 9.77 -15.05 3.57
N CYS A 134 9.89 -14.35 4.70
CA CYS A 134 10.89 -13.30 4.90
C CYS A 134 12.33 -13.84 4.88
N GLN A 135 12.57 -15.03 5.43
CA GLN A 135 13.87 -15.69 5.33
C GLN A 135 14.23 -15.99 3.88
N ALA A 136 13.28 -16.46 3.07
CA ALA A 136 13.51 -16.68 1.64
C ALA A 136 13.80 -15.37 0.89
N LEU A 137 13.04 -14.31 1.18
CA LEU A 137 13.25 -12.99 0.58
C LEU A 137 14.65 -12.41 0.88
N ALA A 138 15.24 -12.73 2.05
CA ALA A 138 16.59 -12.30 2.38
C ALA A 138 17.65 -12.77 1.37
N ASN A 139 17.41 -13.85 0.63
CA ASN A 139 18.30 -14.31 -0.44
C ASN A 139 18.18 -13.47 -1.72
N CYS A 140 17.07 -12.74 -1.90
CA CYS A 140 16.79 -11.91 -3.06
C CYS A 140 17.43 -10.51 -2.94
N THR A 141 18.73 -10.46 -2.65
CA THR A 141 19.49 -9.23 -2.32
C THR A 141 19.56 -8.18 -3.45
N ASN A 142 19.12 -8.54 -4.67
CA ASN A 142 19.07 -7.64 -5.81
C ASN A 142 17.71 -6.95 -5.99
N LEU A 143 16.74 -7.19 -5.09
CA LEU A 143 15.42 -6.58 -5.17
C LEU A 143 15.51 -5.06 -5.12
N THR A 144 14.93 -4.43 -6.13
CA THR A 144 14.73 -2.98 -6.23
C THR A 144 13.25 -2.62 -6.12
N ASN A 145 12.37 -3.56 -6.48
CA ASN A 145 10.92 -3.43 -6.44
C ASN A 145 10.33 -4.64 -5.71
N LEU A 146 9.63 -4.37 -4.61
CA LEU A 146 8.93 -5.40 -3.85
C LEU A 146 7.49 -4.97 -3.59
N THR A 147 6.55 -5.80 -4.03
CA THR A 147 5.13 -5.68 -3.69
C THR A 147 4.68 -6.96 -3.01
N MET A 148 4.20 -6.87 -1.78
CA MET A 148 3.58 -7.99 -1.06
C MET A 148 2.16 -7.63 -0.67
N HIS A 149 1.21 -8.45 -1.10
CA HIS A 149 -0.18 -8.36 -0.67
C HIS A 149 -0.48 -9.52 0.27
N LEU A 150 -0.62 -9.19 1.54
CA LEU A 150 -0.82 -10.06 2.69
C LEU A 150 -2.05 -9.57 3.48
N HIS A 151 -3.13 -9.22 2.79
CA HIS A 151 -4.37 -8.78 3.41
C HIS A 151 -5.24 -9.97 3.80
N GLN A 152 -6.00 -9.87 4.90
CA GLN A 152 -6.92 -10.94 5.31
C GLN A 152 -6.23 -12.30 5.49
N ILE A 153 -5.06 -12.33 6.12
CA ILE A 153 -4.31 -13.55 6.45
C ILE A 153 -3.96 -13.64 7.94
N GLN A 154 -4.74 -12.99 8.81
CA GLN A 154 -4.67 -13.22 10.27
C GLN A 154 -3.30 -12.99 10.96
N ILE A 155 -2.39 -12.21 10.37
CA ILE A 155 -1.07 -11.95 10.96
C ILE A 155 -1.12 -10.86 12.05
N GLY A 156 -0.22 -10.96 13.02
CA GLY A 156 -0.02 -10.00 14.10
C GLY A 156 1.43 -9.51 14.17
N ALA A 157 1.89 -9.18 15.38
CA ALA A 157 3.24 -8.65 15.58
C ALA A 157 4.35 -9.66 15.26
N ILE A 158 4.12 -10.95 15.51
CA ILE A 158 5.13 -12.00 15.30
C ILE A 158 5.42 -12.15 13.80
N GLY A 159 4.39 -12.15 12.95
CA GLY A 159 4.56 -12.28 11.50
C GLY A 159 5.36 -11.13 10.89
N LEU A 160 5.22 -9.92 11.41
CA LEU A 160 5.97 -8.75 10.94
C LEU A 160 7.42 -8.73 11.41
N SER A 161 7.78 -9.45 12.47
CA SER A 161 9.16 -9.49 12.98
C SER A 161 10.16 -10.04 11.95
N GLY A 162 9.73 -10.93 11.06
CA GLY A 162 10.55 -11.47 9.97
C GLY A 162 10.98 -10.42 8.93
N LEU A 163 10.21 -9.34 8.75
CA LEU A 163 10.51 -8.31 7.76
C LEU A 163 11.84 -7.61 8.03
N ASP A 164 12.23 -7.45 9.30
CA ASP A 164 13.52 -6.86 9.66
C ASP A 164 14.69 -7.67 9.08
N TYR A 165 14.60 -9.00 9.15
CA TYR A 165 15.60 -9.89 8.55
C TYR A 165 15.64 -9.77 7.02
N ALA A 166 14.48 -9.75 6.36
CA ALA A 166 14.41 -9.60 4.91
C ALA A 166 15.00 -8.25 4.44
N PHE A 167 14.61 -7.15 5.09
CA PHE A 167 14.97 -5.80 4.68
C PHE A 167 16.42 -5.42 5.04
N LYS A 168 17.02 -6.04 6.06
CA LYS A 168 18.48 -5.97 6.30
C LYS A 168 19.30 -6.49 5.12
N ASN A 169 18.78 -7.46 4.39
CA ASN A 169 19.47 -8.09 3.26
C ASN A 169 19.07 -7.46 1.91
N CYS A 170 17.81 -7.03 1.78
CA CYS A 170 17.27 -6.40 0.56
C CYS A 170 17.46 -4.88 0.54
N THR A 171 18.68 -4.40 0.76
CA THR A 171 18.99 -2.97 0.94
C THR A 171 18.88 -2.12 -0.33
N LYS A 172 18.73 -2.75 -1.50
CA LYS A 172 18.57 -2.08 -2.81
C LYS A 172 17.12 -1.69 -3.13
N ILE A 173 16.16 -2.00 -2.26
CA ILE A 173 14.75 -1.68 -2.47
C ILE A 173 14.58 -0.16 -2.56
N THR A 174 14.01 0.29 -3.68
CA THR A 174 13.64 1.68 -3.95
C THR A 174 12.13 1.86 -4.05
N ASN A 175 11.41 0.78 -4.37
CA ASN A 175 9.94 0.75 -4.47
C ASN A 175 9.40 -0.37 -3.58
N LEU A 176 8.64 0.00 -2.56
CA LEU A 176 8.04 -0.94 -1.64
C LEU A 176 6.53 -0.70 -1.54
N ARG A 177 5.75 -1.76 -1.76
CA ARG A 177 4.32 -1.80 -1.43
C ARG A 177 4.04 -2.98 -0.52
N LEU A 178 3.49 -2.71 0.65
CA LEU A 178 3.01 -3.72 1.57
C LEU A 178 1.52 -3.49 1.82
N ASN A 179 0.70 -4.45 1.41
CA ASN A 179 -0.69 -4.50 1.81
C ASN A 179 -0.86 -5.49 2.95
N LEU A 180 -1.07 -4.96 4.14
CA LEU A 180 -1.23 -5.66 5.40
C LEU A 180 -2.63 -5.40 5.99
N SER A 181 -3.59 -4.97 5.15
CA SER A 181 -4.93 -4.60 5.59
C SER A 181 -5.73 -5.80 6.11
N ASN A 182 -6.65 -5.53 7.05
CA ASN A 182 -7.56 -6.53 7.62
C ASN A 182 -6.84 -7.74 8.24
N ASN A 183 -5.85 -7.47 9.08
CA ASN A 183 -5.15 -8.46 9.89
C ASN A 183 -5.32 -8.13 11.38
N TYR A 184 -4.49 -8.73 12.24
CA TYR A 184 -4.50 -8.50 13.70
C TYR A 184 -3.28 -7.70 14.16
N ILE A 185 -2.78 -6.80 13.32
CA ILE A 185 -1.59 -6.00 13.63
C ILE A 185 -1.95 -4.97 14.70
N ASP A 186 -1.19 -4.95 15.79
CA ASP A 186 -1.30 -4.00 16.88
C ASP A 186 -0.13 -3.00 16.88
N ALA A 187 -0.01 -2.18 17.92
CA ALA A 187 1.08 -1.23 18.10
C ALA A 187 2.47 -1.91 18.05
N ILE A 188 2.61 -3.11 18.64
CA ILE A 188 3.87 -3.86 18.66
C ILE A 188 4.24 -4.28 17.24
N GLY A 189 3.27 -4.78 16.48
CA GLY A 189 3.49 -5.17 15.09
C GLY A 189 3.89 -3.99 14.20
N VAL A 190 3.25 -2.83 14.36
CA VAL A 190 3.63 -1.61 13.61
C VAL A 190 5.00 -1.09 14.03
N SER A 191 5.36 -1.19 15.31
CA SER A 191 6.71 -0.85 15.79
C SER A 191 7.78 -1.77 15.19
N GLY A 192 7.50 -3.08 15.11
CA GLY A 192 8.35 -4.05 14.42
C GLY A 192 8.50 -3.74 12.92
N LEU A 193 7.40 -3.40 12.25
CA LEU A 193 7.42 -2.95 10.84
C LEU A 193 8.24 -1.67 10.67
N GLY A 194 8.09 -0.69 11.57
CA GLY A 194 8.92 0.51 11.59
C GLY A 194 10.39 0.13 11.65
N SER A 195 10.79 -0.67 12.64
CA SER A 195 12.16 -1.14 12.81
C SER A 195 12.71 -1.82 11.54
N ALA A 196 11.90 -2.65 10.87
CA ALA A 196 12.28 -3.28 9.61
C ALA A 196 12.51 -2.25 8.48
N LEU A 197 11.60 -1.28 8.32
CA LEU A 197 11.66 -0.24 7.29
C LEU A 197 12.84 0.71 7.49
N ALA A 198 13.37 0.86 8.71
CA ALA A 198 14.58 1.64 8.95
C ALA A 198 15.80 1.11 8.16
N ASN A 199 15.79 -0.17 7.76
CA ASN A 199 16.84 -0.76 6.92
C ASN A 199 16.72 -0.37 5.43
N CYS A 200 15.55 0.14 4.99
CA CYS A 200 15.27 0.46 3.60
C CYS A 200 15.61 1.92 3.25
N THR A 201 16.84 2.35 3.51
CA THR A 201 17.28 3.76 3.38
C THR A 201 17.29 4.31 1.94
N ASN A 202 17.22 3.43 0.93
CA ASN A 202 17.15 3.79 -0.48
C ASN A 202 15.71 3.95 -1.01
N LEU A 203 14.69 3.87 -0.14
CA LEU A 203 13.30 4.01 -0.55
C LEU A 203 13.02 5.35 -1.21
N ILE A 204 12.41 5.28 -2.39
CA ILE A 204 11.89 6.42 -3.17
C ILE A 204 10.37 6.41 -3.10
N ASN A 205 9.77 5.22 -3.18
CA ASN A 205 8.33 4.99 -3.21
C ASN A 205 7.93 4.01 -2.11
N LEU A 206 7.05 4.44 -1.21
CA LEU A 206 6.49 3.60 -0.17
C LEU A 206 4.96 3.67 -0.18
N ILE A 207 4.33 2.50 -0.27
CA ILE A 207 2.90 2.32 -0.06
C ILE A 207 2.69 1.30 1.06
N LEU A 208 2.13 1.75 2.19
CA LEU A 208 1.74 0.88 3.29
C LEU A 208 0.23 0.92 3.45
N GLU A 209 -0.41 -0.22 3.23
CA GLU A 209 -1.84 -0.40 3.44
C GLU A 209 -2.05 -1.18 4.72
N LEU A 210 -2.45 -0.50 5.78
CA LEU A 210 -2.60 -1.04 7.14
C LEU A 210 -4.05 -0.94 7.63
N SER A 211 -5.00 -0.64 6.75
CA SER A 211 -6.39 -0.39 7.12
C SER A 211 -7.06 -1.63 7.73
N GLY A 212 -7.95 -1.45 8.71
CA GLY A 212 -8.67 -2.55 9.35
C GLY A 212 -7.82 -3.43 10.28
N ASN A 213 -6.85 -2.85 10.99
CA ASN A 213 -6.05 -3.52 12.02
C ASN A 213 -6.38 -2.93 13.42
N LYS A 214 -5.58 -3.25 14.45
CA LYS A 214 -5.78 -2.82 15.84
C LYS A 214 -4.59 -1.99 16.36
N ILE A 215 -4.09 -1.08 15.52
CA ILE A 215 -2.81 -0.40 15.80
C ILE A 215 -2.90 0.48 17.06
N GLY A 216 -4.02 1.16 17.28
CA GLY A 216 -4.21 1.99 18.46
C GLY A 216 -3.43 3.32 18.41
N ASN A 217 -3.37 3.99 19.55
CA ASN A 217 -2.76 5.31 19.74
C ASN A 217 -1.22 5.31 19.72
N GLU A 218 -0.58 4.16 19.96
CA GLU A 218 0.89 4.03 19.97
C GLU A 218 1.47 3.85 18.55
N CYS A 219 0.62 3.89 17.51
CA CYS A 219 0.98 3.61 16.12
C CYS A 219 2.14 4.43 15.52
N GLY A 220 2.31 5.68 15.93
CA GLY A 220 3.03 6.65 15.11
C GLY A 220 4.49 6.85 15.47
N SER A 221 4.91 6.64 16.72
CA SER A 221 6.25 7.07 17.16
C SER A 221 7.34 6.29 16.44
N GLU A 222 7.25 4.96 16.43
CA GLU A 222 8.27 4.08 15.89
C GLU A 222 8.17 3.97 14.37
N LEU A 223 6.96 3.86 13.81
CA LEU A 223 6.78 3.83 12.36
C LEU A 223 7.31 5.12 11.72
N CYS A 224 6.91 6.28 12.23
CA CYS A 224 7.36 7.55 11.66
C CYS A 224 8.84 7.79 11.93
N SER A 225 9.35 7.48 13.13
CA SER A 225 10.79 7.58 13.42
C SER A 225 11.62 6.70 12.48
N ALA A 226 11.13 5.52 12.12
CA ALA A 226 11.82 4.67 11.16
C ALA A 226 11.77 5.24 9.74
N LEU A 227 10.61 5.74 9.31
CA LEU A 227 10.46 6.39 8.01
C LEU A 227 11.33 7.64 7.87
N ALA A 228 11.73 8.29 8.98
CA ALA A 228 12.72 9.36 8.98
C ALA A 228 14.07 8.94 8.37
N ASN A 229 14.45 7.66 8.49
CA ASN A 229 15.69 7.14 7.91
C ASN A 229 15.61 6.96 6.39
N CYS A 230 14.40 6.98 5.81
CA CYS A 230 14.15 6.90 4.38
C CYS A 230 14.29 8.29 3.75
N THR A 231 15.48 8.90 3.84
CA THR A 231 15.71 10.30 3.44
C THR A 231 15.54 10.57 1.94
N ASN A 232 15.57 9.53 1.11
CA ASN A 232 15.32 9.60 -0.34
C ASN A 232 13.83 9.52 -0.73
N LEU A 233 12.94 9.37 0.26
CA LEU A 233 11.52 9.11 0.02
C LEU A 233 10.85 10.31 -0.64
N LYS A 234 10.30 10.09 -1.85
CA LYS A 234 9.59 11.10 -2.63
C LYS A 234 8.09 10.92 -2.60
N ASN A 235 7.65 9.67 -2.51
CA ASN A 235 6.24 9.27 -2.58
C ASN A 235 5.89 8.39 -1.39
N LEU A 236 5.00 8.88 -0.53
CA LEU A 236 4.51 8.17 0.63
C LEU A 236 2.99 8.02 0.56
N THR A 237 2.51 6.79 0.61
CA THR A 237 1.09 6.45 0.78
C THR A 237 0.92 5.64 2.05
N LEU A 238 0.18 6.17 3.02
CA LEU A 238 -0.18 5.50 4.26
C LEU A 238 -1.70 5.36 4.33
N LEU A 239 -2.20 4.12 4.21
CA LEU A 239 -3.63 3.82 4.31
C LEU A 239 -3.93 3.20 5.67
N LEU A 240 -4.36 4.02 6.62
CA LEU A 240 -4.48 3.71 8.04
C LEU A 240 -5.95 3.72 8.52
N SER A 241 -6.93 3.59 7.63
CA SER A 241 -8.35 3.61 7.99
C SER A 241 -8.73 2.49 8.95
N TYR A 242 -9.65 2.76 9.89
CA TYR A 242 -10.18 1.79 10.86
C TYR A 242 -9.09 1.10 11.70
N ASN A 243 -8.28 1.89 12.42
CA ASN A 243 -7.16 1.40 13.23
C ASN A 243 -7.18 1.86 14.69
N GLN A 244 -8.26 2.52 15.14
CA GLN A 244 -8.39 3.00 16.52
C GLN A 244 -7.25 3.95 16.91
N ILE A 245 -6.78 4.78 15.98
CA ILE A 245 -5.64 5.69 16.20
C ILE A 245 -5.99 6.78 17.23
N TYR A 246 -7.24 7.26 17.20
CA TYR A 246 -7.74 8.36 18.02
C TYR A 246 -6.83 9.61 17.93
N LYS A 247 -7.07 10.61 18.78
CA LYS A 247 -6.28 11.85 18.76
C LYS A 247 -4.78 11.64 19.08
N ILE A 248 -4.44 10.80 20.05
CA ILE A 248 -3.04 10.61 20.48
C ILE A 248 -2.20 9.98 19.37
N GLY A 249 -2.74 9.01 18.63
CA GLY A 249 -1.99 8.41 17.54
C GLY A 249 -1.72 9.37 16.37
N SER A 250 -2.63 10.32 16.12
CA SER A 250 -2.42 11.34 15.10
C SER A 250 -1.27 12.30 15.41
N LEU A 251 -1.03 12.61 16.69
CA LEU A 251 0.16 13.33 17.13
C LEU A 251 1.43 12.57 16.75
N HIS A 252 1.45 11.26 16.96
CA HIS A 252 2.61 10.44 16.70
C HIS A 252 2.94 10.29 15.21
N LEU A 253 1.92 10.28 14.33
CA LEU A 253 2.11 10.17 12.89
C LEU A 253 2.96 11.31 12.27
N GLY A 254 3.10 12.42 13.00
CA GLY A 254 3.86 13.57 12.52
C GLY A 254 5.23 13.78 13.14
N LEU A 255 5.61 13.00 14.16
CA LEU A 255 6.83 13.20 14.95
C LEU A 255 8.15 13.09 14.16
N ALA A 256 8.12 12.63 12.91
CA ALA A 256 9.29 12.51 12.03
C ALA A 256 9.29 13.48 10.84
N SER A 257 8.38 14.46 10.84
CA SER A 257 8.11 15.30 9.67
C SER A 257 9.31 16.13 9.19
N GLU A 258 10.21 16.51 10.08
CA GLU A 258 11.42 17.29 9.78
C GLU A 258 12.40 16.55 8.84
N ASN A 259 12.32 15.22 8.79
CA ASN A 259 13.26 14.40 8.02
C ASN A 259 12.79 14.11 6.58
N TYR A 260 11.53 14.40 6.24
CA TYR A 260 10.97 14.16 4.91
C TYR A 260 11.26 15.30 3.93
N THR A 261 12.51 15.75 3.89
CA THR A 261 12.92 16.91 3.08
C THR A 261 12.74 16.70 1.58
N ASN A 262 12.73 15.46 1.09
CA ASN A 262 12.55 15.14 -0.33
C ASN A 262 11.11 14.72 -0.70
N LEU A 263 10.18 14.71 0.26
CA LEU A 263 8.83 14.23 0.02
C LEU A 263 8.06 15.23 -0.85
N THR A 264 7.59 14.76 -2.00
CA THR A 264 6.84 15.57 -2.98
C THR A 264 5.40 15.13 -3.12
N ASN A 265 5.10 13.89 -2.74
CA ASN A 265 3.78 13.29 -2.82
C ASN A 265 3.43 12.58 -1.51
N LEU A 266 2.33 13.00 -0.88
CA LEU A 266 1.80 12.38 0.33
C LEU A 266 0.34 12.00 0.11
N THR A 267 0.02 10.73 0.34
CA THR A 267 -1.35 10.24 0.50
C THR A 267 -1.51 9.68 1.89
N LEU A 268 -2.45 10.23 2.66
CA LEU A 268 -2.76 9.78 4.01
C LEU A 268 -4.26 9.52 4.12
N GLU A 269 -4.61 8.26 4.39
CA GLU A 269 -5.98 7.83 4.65
C GLU A 269 -6.14 7.49 6.13
N LEU A 270 -7.03 8.19 6.83
CA LEU A 270 -7.27 7.99 8.26
C LEU A 270 -8.75 7.74 8.56
N ASN A 271 -9.56 7.34 7.58
CA ASN A 271 -11.01 7.22 7.77
C ASN A 271 -11.37 6.27 8.94
N GLY A 272 -12.36 6.63 9.76
CA GLY A 272 -12.84 5.78 10.84
C GLY A 272 -11.83 5.58 12.00
N ASN A 273 -11.04 6.61 12.31
CA ASN A 273 -10.08 6.58 13.44
C ASN A 273 -10.45 7.50 14.61
N GLU A 274 -11.56 8.24 14.51
CA GLU A 274 -12.08 9.11 15.57
C GLU A 274 -11.04 10.13 16.09
N ILE A 275 -10.21 10.69 15.20
CA ILE A 275 -9.14 11.61 15.61
C ILE A 275 -9.68 12.99 16.08
N GLY A 276 -10.87 13.40 15.60
CA GLY A 276 -11.51 14.66 15.95
C GLY A 276 -10.69 15.91 15.59
N ASP A 277 -11.15 17.08 16.06
CA ASP A 277 -10.50 18.37 15.77
C ASP A 277 -9.08 18.48 16.39
N GLU A 278 -8.88 17.91 17.57
CA GLU A 278 -7.56 17.89 18.24
C GLU A 278 -6.57 17.08 17.41
N GLY A 279 -6.95 15.87 16.97
CA GLY A 279 -6.04 15.05 16.18
C GLY A 279 -5.76 15.61 14.78
N VAL A 280 -6.74 16.28 14.16
CA VAL A 280 -6.48 17.06 12.94
C VAL A 280 -5.51 18.20 13.22
N SER A 281 -5.66 18.90 14.35
CA SER A 281 -4.75 19.98 14.73
C SER A 281 -3.32 19.48 14.90
N ASP A 282 -3.15 18.33 15.55
CA ASP A 282 -1.85 17.68 15.69
C ASP A 282 -1.28 17.31 14.33
N LEU A 283 -2.03 16.60 13.47
CA LEU A 283 -1.61 16.28 12.09
C LEU A 283 -1.17 17.54 11.32
N CYS A 284 -1.89 18.65 11.51
CA CYS A 284 -1.65 19.93 10.85
C CYS A 284 -0.37 20.64 11.31
N LEU A 285 0.11 20.41 12.54
CA LEU A 285 1.42 20.95 12.97
C LEU A 285 2.54 20.44 12.07
N PHE A 286 2.42 19.20 11.62
CA PHE A 286 3.46 18.51 10.87
C PHE A 286 3.34 18.70 9.36
N LEU A 287 2.13 18.93 8.84
CA LEU A 287 1.93 19.27 7.42
C LEU A 287 2.76 20.50 7.01
N GLN A 288 3.01 21.41 7.95
CA GLN A 288 3.79 22.63 7.74
C GLN A 288 5.28 22.35 7.47
N ASN A 289 5.80 21.19 7.87
CA ASN A 289 7.20 20.82 7.68
C ASN A 289 7.49 20.27 6.27
N PHE A 290 6.47 19.83 5.52
CA PHE A 290 6.66 19.33 4.16
C PHE A 290 6.75 20.48 3.14
N THR A 291 7.86 21.21 3.21
CA THR A 291 8.09 22.40 2.38
C THR A 291 8.18 22.09 0.88
N ASN A 292 8.58 20.87 0.49
CA ASN A 292 8.66 20.44 -0.91
C ASN A 292 7.42 19.69 -1.42
N LEU A 293 6.37 19.59 -0.59
CA LEU A 293 5.16 18.86 -0.95
C LEU A 293 4.43 19.53 -2.12
N SER A 294 4.29 18.78 -3.21
CA SER A 294 3.64 19.24 -4.43
C SER A 294 2.25 18.62 -4.61
N ASN A 295 2.05 17.39 -4.12
CA ASN A 295 0.77 16.70 -4.22
C ASN A 295 0.39 16.13 -2.85
N LEU A 296 -0.80 16.49 -2.37
CA LEU A 296 -1.34 16.05 -1.10
C LEU A 296 -2.72 15.44 -1.31
N THR A 297 -2.89 14.19 -0.86
CA THR A 297 -4.18 13.53 -0.72
C THR A 297 -4.46 13.24 0.75
N LEU A 298 -5.55 13.76 1.29
CA LEU A 298 -6.02 13.51 2.64
C LEU A 298 -7.43 12.94 2.62
N GLN A 299 -7.65 11.81 3.28
CA GLN A 299 -9.00 11.31 3.56
C GLN A 299 -9.23 11.20 5.06
N LEU A 300 -10.19 11.96 5.56
CA LEU A 300 -10.36 12.23 6.98
C LEU A 300 -11.82 12.13 7.43
N HIS A 301 -12.52 11.02 7.17
CA HIS A 301 -13.77 10.70 7.87
C HIS A 301 -13.47 10.45 9.36
N ASN A 302 -13.60 11.47 10.22
CA ASN A 302 -12.95 11.46 11.53
C ASN A 302 -13.60 12.35 12.61
N LEU A 303 -14.91 12.60 12.53
CA LEU A 303 -15.63 13.43 13.51
C LEU A 303 -15.12 14.88 13.58
N ILE A 304 -14.70 15.43 12.43
CA ILE A 304 -14.17 16.79 12.30
C ILE A 304 -15.32 17.80 12.33
N SER A 305 -15.15 18.89 13.07
CA SER A 305 -16.07 20.03 13.08
C SER A 305 -15.51 21.22 12.28
N ASP A 306 -16.22 22.35 12.31
CA ASP A 306 -15.73 23.61 11.73
C ASP A 306 -14.36 24.02 12.25
N LYS A 307 -14.05 23.73 13.53
CA LYS A 307 -12.76 24.04 14.13
C LYS A 307 -11.63 23.27 13.45
N GLY A 308 -11.76 21.95 13.31
CA GLY A 308 -10.75 21.13 12.65
C GLY A 308 -10.61 21.48 11.16
N ALA A 309 -11.71 21.76 10.46
CA ALA A 309 -11.69 22.22 9.07
C ALA A 309 -10.92 23.54 8.89
N SER A 310 -11.14 24.51 9.78
CA SER A 310 -10.43 25.79 9.78
C SER A 310 -8.93 25.63 10.07
N VAL A 311 -8.57 24.77 11.03
CA VAL A 311 -7.16 24.50 11.36
C VAL A 311 -6.46 23.82 10.19
N LEU A 312 -7.11 22.84 9.55
CA LEU A 312 -6.59 22.19 8.35
C LEU A 312 -6.37 23.20 7.22
N GLY A 313 -7.35 24.05 6.94
CA GLY A 313 -7.21 25.10 5.93
C GLY A 313 -6.02 26.01 6.21
N SER A 314 -5.83 26.42 7.47
CA SER A 314 -4.72 27.27 7.88
C SER A 314 -3.36 26.60 7.68
N ALA A 315 -3.21 25.34 8.08
CA ALA A 315 -1.96 24.60 7.94
C ALA A 315 -1.57 24.36 6.47
N LEU A 316 -2.55 24.12 5.60
CA LEU A 316 -2.33 23.96 4.16
C LEU A 316 -1.73 25.22 3.50
N THR A 317 -1.88 26.40 4.10
CA THR A 317 -1.26 27.63 3.58
C THR A 317 0.27 27.62 3.73
N SER A 318 0.81 26.83 4.68
CA SER A 318 2.25 26.65 4.85
C SER A 318 2.86 25.73 3.79
N CYS A 319 2.05 24.88 3.14
CA CYS A 319 2.46 24.04 2.01
C CYS A 319 2.59 24.87 0.72
N THR A 320 3.54 25.79 0.69
CA THR A 320 3.66 26.82 -0.36
C THR A 320 3.93 26.27 -1.76
N ASN A 321 4.49 25.06 -1.87
CA ASN A 321 4.75 24.38 -3.14
C ASN A 321 3.60 23.47 -3.61
N LEU A 322 2.47 23.46 -2.92
CA LEU A 322 1.34 22.57 -3.23
C LEU A 322 0.69 22.94 -4.58
N ILE A 323 0.69 21.98 -5.51
CA ILE A 323 0.13 22.09 -6.86
C ILE A 323 -1.21 21.35 -6.93
N THR A 324 -1.27 20.16 -6.34
CA THR A 324 -2.47 19.31 -6.32
C THR A 324 -2.89 19.03 -4.89
N LEU A 325 -4.16 19.32 -4.58
CA LEU A 325 -4.79 18.97 -3.32
C LEU A 325 -6.06 18.16 -3.59
N THR A 326 -6.09 16.92 -3.09
CA THR A 326 -7.29 16.09 -3.01
C THR A 326 -7.65 15.93 -1.54
N LEU A 327 -8.82 16.44 -1.14
CA LEU A 327 -9.25 16.46 0.24
C LEU A 327 -10.64 15.84 0.37
N ASN A 328 -10.73 14.70 1.03
CA ASN A 328 -11.97 14.06 1.39
C ASN A 328 -12.27 14.27 2.88
N LEU A 329 -13.20 15.18 3.15
CA LEU A 329 -13.76 15.49 4.46
C LEU A 329 -15.20 14.96 4.59
N SER A 330 -15.58 13.98 3.77
CA SER A 330 -16.91 13.38 3.85
C SER A 330 -17.12 12.69 5.20
N TRP A 331 -18.39 12.57 5.62
CA TRP A 331 -18.79 11.95 6.89
C TRP A 331 -18.16 12.62 8.12
N ASN A 332 -18.31 13.94 8.20
CA ASN A 332 -17.87 14.73 9.35
C ASN A 332 -19.04 15.60 9.86
N SER A 333 -18.74 16.45 10.84
CA SER A 333 -19.68 17.40 11.46
C SER A 333 -19.40 18.85 11.03
N ILE A 334 -18.94 19.06 9.80
CA ILE A 334 -18.61 20.38 9.25
C ILE A 334 -19.91 21.04 8.76
N CYS A 335 -20.12 22.29 9.16
CA CYS A 335 -21.21 23.16 8.73
C CYS A 335 -20.75 24.12 7.62
N ASP A 336 -21.66 24.99 7.16
CA ASP A 336 -21.34 25.99 6.13
C ASP A 336 -20.12 26.85 6.49
N GLN A 337 -19.95 27.21 7.77
CA GLN A 337 -18.87 28.08 8.24
C GLN A 337 -17.50 27.41 8.12
N GLY A 338 -17.35 26.16 8.56
CA GLY A 338 -16.07 25.44 8.46
C GLY A 338 -15.61 25.25 7.01
N VAL A 339 -16.54 25.01 6.09
CA VAL A 339 -16.20 24.93 4.66
C VAL A 339 -15.84 26.30 4.10
N LEU A 340 -16.51 27.38 4.52
CA LEU A 340 -16.15 28.74 4.12
C LEU A 340 -14.76 29.14 4.61
N ASP A 341 -14.39 28.76 5.84
CA ASP A 341 -13.10 29.05 6.44
C ASP A 341 -11.97 28.25 5.76
N LEU A 342 -12.19 26.96 5.51
CA LEU A 342 -11.29 26.14 4.69
C LEU A 342 -11.09 26.77 3.30
N GLY A 343 -12.18 27.12 2.61
CA GLY A 343 -12.12 27.73 1.29
C GLY A 343 -11.43 29.09 1.29
N PHE A 344 -11.60 29.89 2.35
CA PHE A 344 -10.91 31.16 2.52
C PHE A 344 -9.40 30.94 2.71
N ALA A 345 -8.99 30.02 3.59
CA ALA A 345 -7.58 29.74 3.83
C ALA A 345 -6.87 29.27 2.55
N LEU A 346 -7.51 28.39 1.77
CA LEU A 346 -6.97 27.89 0.50
C LEU A 346 -6.77 28.99 -0.56
N THR A 347 -7.35 30.19 -0.40
CA THR A 347 -7.03 31.33 -1.28
C THR A 347 -5.58 31.80 -1.18
N ASN A 348 -4.89 31.41 -0.10
CA ASN A 348 -3.47 31.70 0.12
C ASN A 348 -2.54 30.63 -0.45
N CYS A 349 -3.06 29.49 -0.93
CA CYS A 349 -2.27 28.45 -1.60
C CYS A 349 -1.98 28.88 -3.06
N THR A 350 -1.04 29.82 -3.23
CA THR A 350 -0.85 30.57 -4.49
C THR A 350 -0.39 29.76 -5.71
N ASN A 351 0.16 28.56 -5.49
CA ASN A 351 0.63 27.63 -6.53
C ASN A 351 -0.38 26.52 -6.85
N LEU A 352 -1.49 26.43 -6.11
CA LEU A 352 -2.48 25.38 -6.26
C LEU A 352 -3.18 25.51 -7.63
N SER A 353 -3.07 24.47 -8.46
CA SER A 353 -3.69 24.42 -9.79
C SER A 353 -4.75 23.32 -9.90
N ASN A 354 -4.67 22.26 -9.10
CA ASN A 354 -5.61 21.16 -9.10
C ASN A 354 -6.23 21.01 -7.71
N LEU A 355 -7.53 21.20 -7.61
CA LEU A 355 -8.24 21.10 -6.34
C LEU A 355 -9.44 20.17 -6.49
N GLU A 356 -9.42 19.07 -5.73
CA GLU A 356 -10.56 18.19 -5.52
C GLU A 356 -10.96 18.21 -4.03
N ILE A 357 -12.21 18.53 -3.75
CA ILE A 357 -12.77 18.53 -2.40
C ILE A 357 -14.06 17.71 -2.37
N GLN A 358 -14.10 16.71 -1.50
CA GLN A 358 -15.29 15.89 -1.21
C GLN A 358 -15.77 16.15 0.22
N ILE A 359 -16.99 16.66 0.39
CA ILE A 359 -17.59 16.99 1.70
C ILE A 359 -19.00 16.37 1.76
N TYR A 360 -19.13 15.12 1.35
CA TYR A 360 -20.40 14.41 1.42
C TYR A 360 -20.79 14.15 2.88
N PHE A 361 -22.09 14.00 3.16
CA PHE A 361 -22.58 13.61 4.49
C PHE A 361 -22.06 14.48 5.65
N ASN A 362 -22.09 15.80 5.46
CA ASN A 362 -21.78 16.81 6.48
C ASN A 362 -23.05 17.63 6.83
N GLN A 363 -22.92 18.67 7.65
CA GLN A 363 -24.02 19.53 8.12
C GLN A 363 -24.17 20.81 7.27
N ILE A 364 -24.07 20.67 5.94
CA ILE A 364 -24.09 21.79 4.99
C ILE A 364 -25.54 22.14 4.63
N ASN A 365 -25.93 23.39 4.87
CA ASN A 365 -27.27 23.90 4.55
C ASN A 365 -27.29 24.74 3.27
N GLU A 366 -26.19 25.45 2.96
CA GLU A 366 -26.10 26.42 1.86
C GLU A 366 -24.99 26.05 0.84
N PRO A 367 -25.10 24.90 0.13
CA PRO A 367 -24.01 24.35 -0.68
C PRO A 367 -23.60 25.26 -1.85
N LEU A 368 -24.55 26.02 -2.44
CA LEU A 368 -24.27 26.96 -3.51
C LEU A 368 -23.44 28.15 -3.03
N LYS A 369 -23.77 28.69 -1.85
CA LYS A 369 -23.03 29.80 -1.22
C LYS A 369 -21.60 29.36 -0.94
N VAL A 370 -21.43 28.17 -0.36
CA VAL A 370 -20.12 27.58 -0.09
C VAL A 370 -19.32 27.37 -1.38
N LYS A 371 -19.90 26.73 -2.40
CA LYS A 371 -19.24 26.51 -3.70
C LYS A 371 -18.78 27.80 -4.37
N SER A 372 -19.56 28.87 -4.25
CA SER A 372 -19.21 30.19 -4.82
C SER A 372 -17.92 30.79 -4.24
N LYS A 373 -17.53 30.41 -3.02
CA LYS A 373 -16.31 30.90 -2.37
C LYS A 373 -15.06 30.33 -3.03
N TYR A 374 -15.08 29.04 -3.38
CA TYR A 374 -13.96 28.35 -4.03
C TYR A 374 -13.77 28.78 -5.49
N LEU A 375 -14.83 29.25 -6.16
CA LEU A 375 -14.71 29.86 -7.50
C LEU A 375 -13.84 31.13 -7.51
N ARG A 376 -13.53 31.71 -6.34
CA ARG A 376 -12.61 32.85 -6.22
C ARG A 376 -11.15 32.44 -6.19
N LEU A 377 -10.83 31.15 -6.12
CA LEU A 377 -9.49 30.62 -6.27
C LEU A 377 -9.03 30.85 -7.71
N LYS A 378 -8.18 31.86 -7.88
CA LYS A 378 -7.58 32.17 -9.18
C LYS A 378 -6.59 31.06 -9.53
N ARG A 379 -6.48 30.72 -10.83
CA ARG A 379 -5.46 29.81 -11.41
C ARG A 379 -5.72 28.30 -11.29
N LEU A 380 -6.88 27.87 -10.82
CA LEU A 380 -7.26 26.45 -10.88
C LEU A 380 -7.45 26.02 -12.35
N VAL A 381 -6.71 24.99 -12.75
CA VAL A 381 -6.85 24.27 -14.02
C VAL A 381 -7.90 23.18 -13.87
N VAL A 382 -7.87 22.44 -12.75
CA VAL A 382 -8.88 21.46 -12.38
C VAL A 382 -9.51 21.88 -11.06
N PHE A 383 -10.84 21.99 -11.06
CA PHE A 383 -11.62 22.30 -9.87
C PHE A 383 -12.84 21.38 -9.77
N GLN A 384 -12.85 20.51 -8.77
CA GLN A 384 -13.98 19.65 -8.44
C GLN A 384 -14.34 19.82 -6.98
N ILE A 385 -15.59 20.21 -6.72
CA ILE A 385 -16.16 20.21 -5.36
C ILE A 385 -17.47 19.45 -5.35
N CYS A 386 -17.50 18.48 -4.45
CA CYS A 386 -18.47 17.41 -4.37
C CYS A 386 -19.17 17.50 -3.01
N ILE A 387 -20.41 18.00 -3.01
CA ILE A 387 -21.21 18.24 -1.81
C ILE A 387 -22.56 17.55 -2.02
N GLN A 388 -22.96 16.69 -1.08
CA GLN A 388 -24.28 16.03 -1.08
C GLN A 388 -25.13 16.62 0.02
N TYR A 389 -26.38 16.89 -0.31
CA TYR A 389 -27.40 17.39 0.60
C TYR A 389 -28.03 16.23 1.38
N ARG A 390 -28.22 16.37 2.69
CA ARG A 390 -29.32 15.65 3.36
C ARG A 390 -30.60 16.36 2.95
N LYS A 391 -31.44 15.73 2.11
CA LYS A 391 -32.85 16.13 2.03
C LYS A 391 -33.42 15.90 3.43
N LYS A 392 -33.92 16.98 4.05
CA LYS A 392 -34.61 16.90 5.34
C LYS A 392 -35.76 15.92 5.27
#